data_AF-A0AB72UB07-F1
#
_entry.id   AF-A0AB72UB07-F1
#
_cell.length_a   1.000
_cell.length_b   1.000
_cell.length_c   1.000
_cell.angle_alpha   90.00
_cell.angle_beta   90.00
_cell.angle_gamma   90.00
#
_symmetry.space_group_name_H-M   'P 1'
#
loop_
_entity.id
_entity.type
_entity.pdbx_description
1 polymer ?
#
loop_
_entity_poly.entity_id
_entity_poly.type
_entity_poly.pdbx_seq_one_letter_code
_entity_poly.pdbx_strand_id
1 'polypeptide(L)'
;MSRTKTILAASLVATLVAISFALPAHAGEVEDRNTANVVAFYDMVFNQRDVDGAITKYIGDEYIQHNPFVADGIDGFRDGITGWLNSDASIHAEIVRTVAEGNMVVTHVRSLSAEGESAVMDIFRLDDAGKIIEHWDVAQPVPAEQAHDNTMF
;
A
#
# COMPACT_ATOMS: atom_id res chain seq x y z
N MET A 1 -5.90 69.10 -50.15
CA MET A 1 -5.60 68.60 -48.79
C MET A 1 -6.68 67.59 -48.39
N SER A 2 -6.26 66.43 -47.86
CA SER A 2 -7.05 65.42 -47.14
C SER A 2 -7.99 64.50 -47.96
N ARG A 3 -8.08 63.18 -47.74
CA ARG A 3 -7.14 62.07 -47.50
C ARG A 3 -7.98 60.80 -47.75
N THR A 4 -7.48 59.88 -48.57
CA THR A 4 -8.03 58.53 -48.78
C THR A 4 -8.06 57.76 -47.47
N LYS A 5 -9.10 56.94 -47.23
CA LYS A 5 -9.03 55.83 -46.26
C LYS A 5 -9.66 54.57 -46.85
N THR A 6 -8.81 53.77 -47.47
CA THR A 6 -9.02 52.35 -47.73
C THR A 6 -8.98 51.62 -46.39
N ILE A 7 -10.04 50.89 -46.04
CA ILE A 7 -10.08 50.05 -44.83
C ILE A 7 -9.58 48.66 -45.25
N LEU A 8 -8.39 48.30 -44.76
CA LEU A 8 -7.86 46.93 -44.84
C LEU A 8 -8.52 46.12 -43.70
N ALA A 9 -9.31 45.12 -44.03
CA ALA A 9 -9.80 44.15 -43.06
C ALA A 9 -8.66 43.15 -42.76
N ALA A 10 -8.10 43.22 -41.55
CA ALA A 10 -7.16 42.22 -41.07
C ALA A 10 -7.95 41.07 -40.42
N SER A 11 -7.99 39.92 -41.10
CA SER A 11 -8.53 38.68 -40.52
C SER A 11 -7.53 38.14 -39.50
N LEU A 12 -7.91 38.21 -38.22
CA LEU A 12 -7.16 37.61 -37.12
C LEU A 12 -7.54 36.12 -37.04
N VAL A 13 -6.63 35.23 -37.48
CA VAL A 13 -6.73 33.80 -37.21
C VAL A 13 -6.21 33.56 -35.80
N ALA A 14 -7.11 33.35 -34.85
CA ALA A 14 -6.76 32.95 -33.49
C ALA A 14 -6.50 31.44 -33.47
N THR A 15 -5.22 31.04 -33.42
CA THR A 15 -4.83 29.64 -33.23
C THR A 15 -5.12 29.27 -31.78
N LEU A 16 -6.19 28.51 -31.55
CA LEU A 16 -6.53 27.98 -30.24
C LEU A 16 -5.54 26.84 -29.89
N VAL A 17 -4.51 27.14 -29.10
CA VAL A 17 -3.70 26.08 -28.48
C VAL A 17 -4.52 25.52 -27.33
N ALA A 18 -5.20 24.39 -27.58
CA ALA A 18 -5.80 23.62 -26.50
C ALA A 18 -4.67 22.98 -25.68
N ILE A 19 -4.31 23.62 -24.56
CA ILE A 19 -3.49 23.00 -23.53
C ILE A 19 -4.40 21.95 -22.87
N SER A 20 -4.28 20.69 -23.29
CA SER A 20 -4.85 19.56 -22.54
C SER A 20 -4.15 19.50 -21.19
N PHE A 21 -4.78 20.04 -20.15
CA PHE A 21 -4.52 19.56 -18.81
C PHE A 21 -5.10 18.16 -18.73
N ALA A 22 -4.26 17.15 -18.94
CA ALA A 22 -4.59 15.80 -18.50
C ALA A 22 -4.80 15.90 -16.99
N LEU A 23 -6.03 15.64 -16.53
CA LEU A 23 -6.26 15.28 -15.14
C LEU A 23 -5.29 14.14 -14.82
N PRO A 24 -4.59 14.13 -13.67
CA PRO A 24 -3.68 13.03 -13.37
C PRO A 24 -4.53 11.75 -13.37
N ALA A 25 -4.25 10.86 -14.31
CA ALA A 25 -4.99 9.62 -14.49
C ALA A 25 -4.76 8.60 -13.35
N HIS A 26 -4.14 8.97 -12.23
CA HIS A 26 -3.34 8.03 -11.44
C HIS A 26 -3.62 7.95 -9.94
N ALA A 27 -4.41 8.84 -9.34
CA ALA A 27 -4.69 8.81 -7.89
C ALA A 27 -5.75 7.78 -7.44
N GLY A 28 -6.10 6.84 -8.33
CA GLY A 28 -6.90 5.67 -7.99
C GLY A 28 -6.22 4.41 -8.49
N GLU A 29 -5.64 4.46 -9.70
CA GLU A 29 -4.87 3.33 -10.24
C GLU A 29 -3.63 2.98 -9.41
N VAL A 30 -2.93 3.97 -8.85
CA VAL A 30 -1.75 3.72 -8.01
C VAL A 30 -2.16 3.05 -6.70
N GLU A 31 -3.18 3.59 -6.04
CA GLU A 31 -3.77 3.09 -4.80
C GLU A 31 -4.32 1.67 -4.99
N ASP A 32 -5.06 1.41 -6.07
CA ASP A 32 -5.61 0.10 -6.41
C ASP A 32 -4.48 -0.92 -6.66
N ARG A 33 -3.46 -0.55 -7.45
CA ARG A 33 -2.29 -1.39 -7.70
C ARG A 33 -1.54 -1.71 -6.41
N ASN A 34 -1.26 -0.69 -5.60
CA ASN A 34 -0.50 -0.84 -4.36
C ASN A 34 -1.28 -1.71 -3.36
N THR A 35 -2.59 -1.49 -3.24
CA THR A 35 -3.48 -2.31 -2.43
C THR A 35 -3.45 -3.76 -2.89
N ALA A 36 -3.55 -4.02 -4.21
CA ALA A 36 -3.48 -5.37 -4.75
C ALA A 36 -2.13 -6.05 -4.46
N ASN A 37 -1.02 -5.31 -4.57
CA ASN A 37 0.32 -5.83 -4.26
C ASN A 37 0.47 -6.18 -2.77
N VAL A 38 0.00 -5.31 -1.86
CA VAL A 38 0.06 -5.57 -0.41
C VAL A 38 -0.80 -6.77 -0.03
N VAL A 39 -2.03 -6.87 -0.56
CA VAL A 39 -2.92 -8.01 -0.30
C VAL A 39 -2.28 -9.33 -0.78
N ALA A 40 -1.70 -9.33 -1.98
CA ALA A 40 -1.07 -10.52 -2.53
C ALA A 40 0.25 -10.86 -1.82
N PHE A 41 1.00 -9.86 -1.35
CA PHE A 41 2.15 -10.06 -0.48
C PHE A 41 1.75 -10.74 0.84
N TYR A 42 0.70 -10.22 1.49
CA TYR A 42 0.16 -10.77 2.73
C TYR A 42 -0.24 -12.25 2.57
N ASP A 43 -1.00 -12.56 1.51
CA ASP A 43 -1.44 -13.93 1.24
C ASP A 43 -0.28 -14.87 0.97
N MET A 44 0.72 -14.45 0.18
CA MET A 44 1.90 -15.27 -0.08
C MET A 44 2.71 -15.55 1.19
N VAL A 45 2.93 -14.53 2.04
CA VAL A 45 3.71 -14.67 3.28
C VAL A 45 2.98 -15.55 4.29
N PHE A 46 1.75 -15.20 4.67
CA PHE A 46 1.10 -15.81 5.82
C PHE A 46 0.34 -17.08 5.47
N ASN A 47 -0.31 -17.11 4.32
CA ASN A 47 -1.27 -18.16 4.00
C ASN A 47 -0.66 -19.23 3.10
N GLN A 48 0.15 -18.82 2.13
CA GLN A 48 0.89 -19.76 1.26
C GLN A 48 2.25 -20.15 1.84
N ARG A 49 2.76 -19.41 2.83
CA ARG A 49 4.09 -19.59 3.44
C ARG A 49 5.24 -19.51 2.42
N ASP A 50 5.06 -18.74 1.36
CA ASP A 50 6.07 -18.46 0.33
C ASP A 50 6.73 -17.10 0.59
N VAL A 51 7.52 -17.03 1.66
CA VAL A 51 8.20 -15.79 2.08
C VAL A 51 9.16 -15.29 1.00
N ASP A 52 10.01 -16.16 0.46
CA ASP A 52 11.01 -15.76 -0.54
C ASP A 52 10.38 -15.35 -1.88
N GLY A 53 9.30 -16.03 -2.29
CA GLY A 53 8.53 -15.61 -3.46
C GLY A 53 7.86 -14.25 -3.25
N ALA A 54 7.31 -14.00 -2.06
CA ALA A 54 6.71 -12.71 -1.71
C ALA A 54 7.76 -11.59 -1.70
N ILE A 55 8.93 -11.81 -1.10
CA ILE A 55 10.06 -10.86 -1.11
C ILE A 55 10.43 -10.53 -2.56
N THR A 56 10.70 -11.56 -3.37
CA THR A 56 11.11 -11.39 -4.77
C THR A 56 10.08 -10.60 -5.59
N LYS A 57 8.79 -10.85 -5.34
CA LYS A 57 7.72 -10.29 -6.14
C LYS A 57 7.27 -8.91 -5.68
N TYR A 58 7.32 -8.60 -4.39
CA TYR A 58 6.67 -7.40 -3.85
C TYR A 58 7.55 -6.49 -3.01
N ILE A 59 8.73 -6.93 -2.56
CA ILE A 59 9.66 -6.03 -1.85
C ILE A 59 10.62 -5.37 -2.86
N GLY A 60 10.98 -4.12 -2.58
CA GLY A 60 11.92 -3.34 -3.39
C GLY A 60 13.38 -3.66 -3.06
N ASP A 61 14.30 -2.81 -3.52
CA ASP A 61 15.73 -2.97 -3.24
C ASP A 61 16.09 -2.68 -1.76
N GLU A 62 15.19 -1.99 -1.05
CA GLU A 62 15.28 -1.69 0.37
C GLU A 62 14.00 -2.10 1.11
N TYR A 63 14.11 -2.30 2.41
CA TYR A 63 12.97 -2.55 3.30
C TYR A 63 13.28 -1.97 4.67
N ILE A 64 12.69 -0.83 4.99
CA ILE A 64 12.86 -0.15 6.27
C ILE A 64 11.80 -0.69 7.25
N GLN A 65 12.24 -1.28 8.36
CA GLN A 65 11.38 -1.86 9.38
C GLN A 65 11.29 -0.98 10.61
N HIS A 66 10.07 -0.67 11.04
CA HIS A 66 9.82 0.11 12.26
C HIS A 66 9.27 -0.71 13.42
N ASN A 67 8.85 -1.96 13.21
CA ASN A 67 8.51 -2.86 14.31
C ASN A 67 9.75 -3.09 15.19
N PRO A 68 9.74 -2.71 16.48
CA PRO A 68 10.92 -2.75 17.34
C PRO A 68 11.37 -4.18 17.71
N PHE A 69 10.59 -5.19 17.36
CA PHE A 69 10.88 -6.59 17.64
C PHE A 69 11.41 -7.36 16.41
N VAL A 70 11.48 -6.71 15.25
CA VAL A 70 11.99 -7.28 14.00
C VAL A 70 13.22 -6.49 13.56
N ALA A 71 14.27 -7.19 13.15
CA ALA A 71 15.47 -6.54 12.65
C ALA A 71 15.20 -5.80 11.34
N ASP A 72 15.95 -4.73 11.09
CA ASP A 72 15.83 -3.91 9.89
C ASP A 72 16.33 -4.61 8.62
N GLY A 73 15.88 -4.14 7.46
CA GLY A 73 16.27 -4.67 6.15
C GLY A 73 15.50 -5.93 5.70
N ILE A 74 15.74 -6.31 4.43
CA ILE A 74 15.10 -7.48 3.80
C ILE A 74 15.44 -8.78 4.53
N ASP A 75 16.69 -8.94 4.96
CA ASP A 75 17.13 -10.14 5.68
C ASP A 75 16.51 -10.18 7.09
N GLY A 76 16.41 -9.03 7.77
CA GLY A 76 15.75 -8.93 9.07
C GLY A 76 14.27 -9.28 9.01
N PHE A 77 13.56 -8.79 7.98
CA PHE A 77 12.20 -9.21 7.68
C PHE A 77 12.12 -10.73 7.40
N ARG A 78 12.95 -11.25 6.48
CA ARG A 78 12.93 -12.67 6.10
C ARG A 78 13.11 -13.58 7.30
N ASP A 79 14.13 -13.32 8.12
CA ASP A 79 14.48 -14.15 9.27
C ASP A 79 13.39 -14.06 10.34
N GLY A 80 12.91 -12.86 10.65
CA GLY A 80 11.86 -12.64 11.63
C GLY A 80 10.56 -13.34 11.25
N ILE A 81 10.08 -13.14 10.03
CA ILE A 81 8.79 -13.68 9.58
C ILE A 81 8.85 -15.20 9.41
N THR A 82 9.94 -15.73 8.86
CA THR A 82 10.13 -17.17 8.70
C THR A 82 10.24 -17.86 10.05
N GLY A 83 10.98 -17.26 11.00
CA GLY A 83 11.08 -17.76 12.37
C GLY A 83 9.71 -17.81 13.06
N TRP A 84 8.93 -16.74 12.94
CA TRP A 84 7.58 -16.69 13.52
C TRP A 84 6.65 -17.74 12.90
N LEU A 85 6.55 -17.79 11.58
CA LEU A 85 5.71 -18.77 10.87
C LEU A 85 6.09 -20.22 11.17
N ASN A 86 7.38 -20.50 11.38
CA ASN A 86 7.85 -21.85 11.75
C ASN A 86 7.60 -22.20 13.22
N SER A 87 7.43 -21.20 14.09
CA SER A 87 7.12 -21.42 15.51
C SER A 87 5.70 -21.95 15.73
N ASP A 88 4.77 -21.62 14.83
CA ASP A 88 3.38 -22.05 14.92
C ASP A 88 2.77 -22.26 13.52
N ALA A 89 2.39 -23.50 13.23
CA ALA A 89 1.78 -23.89 11.95
C ALA A 89 0.37 -23.33 11.75
N SER A 90 -0.30 -22.89 12.82
CA SER A 90 -1.65 -22.34 12.78
C SER A 90 -1.69 -20.85 12.47
N ILE A 91 -0.53 -20.18 12.39
CA ILE A 91 -0.46 -18.76 12.01
C ILE A 91 -1.13 -18.56 10.65
N HIS A 92 -2.13 -17.68 10.62
CA HIS A 92 -2.89 -17.28 9.45
C HIS A 92 -3.30 -15.81 9.57
N ALA A 93 -3.46 -15.13 8.43
CA ALA A 93 -3.86 -13.72 8.40
C ALA A 93 -5.07 -13.50 7.49
N GLU A 94 -6.09 -12.84 8.03
CA GLU A 94 -7.28 -12.41 7.30
C GLU A 94 -7.28 -10.87 7.20
N ILE A 95 -7.06 -10.32 6.01
CA ILE A 95 -7.24 -8.87 5.79
C ILE A 95 -8.74 -8.55 5.83
N VAL A 96 -9.15 -7.75 6.81
CA VAL A 96 -10.55 -7.33 6.98
C VAL A 96 -10.88 -6.15 6.07
N ARG A 97 -9.95 -5.21 5.94
CA ARG A 97 -10.09 -4.02 5.07
C ARG A 97 -8.73 -3.39 4.80
N THR A 98 -8.69 -2.57 3.76
CA THR A 98 -7.54 -1.73 3.41
C THR A 98 -7.96 -0.28 3.23
N VAL A 99 -7.00 0.63 3.42
CA VAL A 99 -7.10 2.05 3.07
C VAL A 99 -5.82 2.44 2.37
N ALA A 100 -5.90 3.15 1.25
CA ALA A 100 -4.73 3.59 0.51
C ALA A 100 -4.78 5.10 0.26
N GLU A 101 -3.62 5.74 0.36
CA GLU A 101 -3.42 7.15 0.07
C GLU A 101 -2.07 7.33 -0.62
N GLY A 102 -2.08 7.72 -1.89
CA GLY A 102 -0.86 7.84 -2.70
C GLY A 102 -0.09 6.52 -2.74
N ASN A 103 1.15 6.54 -2.22
CA ASN A 103 2.00 5.35 -2.20
C ASN A 103 1.95 4.57 -0.88
N MET A 104 1.00 4.86 0.00
CA MET A 104 0.82 4.17 1.27
C MET A 104 -0.43 3.29 1.26
N VAL A 105 -0.34 2.13 1.90
CA VAL A 105 -1.45 1.20 2.12
C VAL A 105 -1.47 0.80 3.58
N VAL A 106 -2.63 0.93 4.20
CA VAL A 106 -2.92 0.47 5.56
C VAL A 106 -3.77 -0.80 5.48
N THR A 107 -3.42 -1.82 6.24
CA THR A 107 -4.21 -3.06 6.39
C THR A 107 -4.75 -3.15 7.80
N HIS A 108 -6.04 -3.49 7.93
CA HIS A 108 -6.59 -3.98 9.20
C HIS A 108 -6.73 -5.49 9.11
N VAL A 109 -5.98 -6.21 9.94
CA VAL A 109 -5.75 -7.64 9.81
C VAL A 109 -6.17 -8.35 11.07
N ARG A 110 -6.91 -9.43 10.88
CA ARG A 110 -7.19 -10.43 11.91
C ARG A 110 -6.11 -11.51 11.82
N SER A 111 -5.18 -11.47 12.76
CA SER A 111 -4.08 -12.42 12.88
C SER A 111 -4.49 -13.55 13.83
N LEU A 112 -4.34 -14.79 13.39
CA LEU A 112 -4.73 -15.99 14.12
C LEU A 112 -3.49 -16.80 14.46
N SER A 113 -3.42 -17.35 15.67
CA SER A 113 -2.37 -18.27 16.11
C SER A 113 -2.92 -19.27 17.14
N ALA A 114 -2.09 -20.20 17.59
CA ALA A 114 -2.41 -21.12 18.66
C ALA A 114 -2.64 -20.42 20.01
N GLU A 115 -2.08 -19.21 20.18
CA GLU A 115 -2.21 -18.40 21.40
C GLU A 115 -3.47 -17.51 21.40
N GLY A 116 -4.14 -17.38 20.26
CA GLY A 116 -5.37 -16.62 20.11
C GLY A 116 -5.37 -15.71 18.89
N GLU A 117 -6.17 -14.66 18.98
CA GLU A 117 -6.40 -13.72 17.88
C GLU A 117 -5.87 -12.33 18.25
N SER A 118 -5.28 -11.64 17.27
CA SER A 118 -4.87 -10.24 17.39
C SER A 118 -5.43 -9.40 16.25
N ALA A 119 -5.81 -8.16 16.56
CA ALA A 119 -6.03 -7.12 15.57
C ALA A 119 -4.71 -6.42 15.29
N VAL A 120 -4.28 -6.43 14.03
CA VAL A 120 -3.04 -5.80 13.58
C VAL A 120 -3.39 -4.69 12.59
N MET A 121 -2.75 -3.54 12.76
CA MET A 121 -2.75 -2.47 11.77
C MET A 121 -1.35 -2.35 11.22
N ASP A 122 -1.16 -2.70 9.95
CA ASP A 122 0.10 -2.48 9.26
C ASP A 122 -0.01 -1.30 8.32
N ILE A 123 1.09 -0.59 8.16
CA ILE A 123 1.25 0.51 7.22
C ILE A 123 2.43 0.16 6.33
N PHE A 124 2.22 0.15 5.03
CA PHE A 124 3.25 -0.06 4.04
C PHE A 124 3.42 1.19 3.21
N ARG A 125 4.67 1.61 2.97
CA ARG A 125 5.01 2.55 1.91
C ARG A 125 5.61 1.80 0.73
N LEU A 126 5.14 2.15 -0.46
CA LEU A 126 5.57 1.55 -1.71
C LEU A 126 6.34 2.56 -2.58
N ASP A 127 7.22 2.06 -3.43
CA ASP A 127 7.91 2.85 -4.45
C ASP A 127 7.01 3.08 -5.69
N ASP A 128 7.55 3.81 -6.68
CA ASP A 128 6.84 4.11 -7.92
C ASP A 128 6.49 2.86 -8.74
N ALA A 129 7.27 1.78 -8.60
CA ALA A 129 7.02 0.49 -9.23
C ALA A 129 5.97 -0.35 -8.47
N GLY A 130 5.50 0.10 -7.30
CA GLY A 130 4.56 -0.60 -6.46
C GLY A 130 5.19 -1.70 -5.62
N LYS A 131 6.48 -1.56 -5.29
CA LYS A 131 7.21 -2.44 -4.37
C LYS A 131 7.19 -1.88 -2.96
N ILE A 132 6.98 -2.73 -1.96
CA ILE A 132 7.04 -2.38 -0.55
C ILE A 132 8.50 -2.09 -0.18
N ILE A 133 8.72 -0.93 0.42
CA ILE A 133 10.06 -0.45 0.81
C ILE A 133 10.14 0.02 2.26
N GLU A 134 9.01 0.15 2.96
CA GLU A 134 8.99 0.51 4.37
C GLU A 134 7.70 0.01 5.04
N HIS A 135 7.82 -0.37 6.30
CA HIS A 135 6.75 -1.00 7.08
C HIS A 135 6.71 -0.53 8.53
N TRP A 136 5.49 -0.28 9.02
CA TRP A 136 5.17 -0.07 10.43
C TRP A 136 4.00 -0.97 10.81
N ASP A 137 3.94 -1.38 12.08
CA ASP A 137 2.77 -2.06 12.61
C ASP A 137 2.42 -1.63 14.04
N VAL A 138 1.18 -1.93 14.41
CA VAL A 138 0.75 -2.08 15.80
C VAL A 138 -0.14 -3.31 15.90
N ALA A 139 0.07 -4.11 16.94
CA ALA A 139 -0.71 -5.31 17.20
C ALA A 139 -1.37 -5.23 18.58
N GLN A 140 -2.63 -5.62 18.64
CA GLN A 140 -3.40 -5.70 19.88
C GLN A 140 -4.09 -7.08 19.97
N PRO A 141 -3.77 -7.90 20.99
CA PRO A 141 -4.53 -9.11 21.26
C PRO A 141 -6.02 -8.79 21.47
N VAL A 142 -6.90 -9.60 20.88
CA VAL A 142 -8.33 -9.47 21.09
C VAL A 142 -8.65 -9.84 22.54
N PRO A 143 -9.22 -8.92 23.35
CA PRO A 143 -9.46 -9.19 24.75
C PRO A 143 -10.62 -10.19 24.91
N ALA A 144 -10.50 -11.07 25.91
CA ALA A 144 -11.52 -12.06 26.25
C ALA A 144 -12.84 -11.42 26.71
N GLU A 145 -12.77 -10.25 27.34
CA GLU A 145 -13.91 -9.45 27.77
C GLU A 145 -13.89 -8.09 27.06
N GLN A 146 -15.04 -7.69 26.52
CA GLN A 146 -15.23 -6.41 25.83
C GLN A 146 -16.38 -5.64 26.47
N ALA A 147 -16.27 -4.32 26.51
CA ALA A 147 -17.34 -3.45 26.99
C ALA A 147 -18.54 -3.36 26.04
N HIS A 148 -18.46 -4.01 24.87
CA HIS A 148 -19.45 -3.97 23.79
C HIS A 148 -19.40 -5.24 22.95
N ASP A 149 -20.43 -5.47 22.12
CA ASP A 149 -20.56 -6.65 21.26
C ASP A 149 -20.07 -6.44 19.81
N ASN A 150 -19.49 -5.27 19.49
CA ASN A 150 -19.11 -4.90 18.11
C ASN A 150 -17.92 -5.67 17.53
N THR A 151 -17.22 -6.45 18.36
CA THR A 151 -15.91 -7.06 18.06
C THR A 151 -14.82 -6.01 17.78
N MET A 152 -13.59 -6.46 17.52
CA MET A 152 -12.48 -5.60 17.09
C MET A 152 -12.45 -5.37 15.57
N PHE A 153 -13.30 -6.06 14.79
CA PHE A 153 -13.26 -6.10 13.33
C PHE A 153 -14.54 -5.56 12.69
#